data_AF-A0A1B8DN07-F1
#
_entry.id   AF-A0A1B8DN07-F1
#
_cell.length_a   1.000
_cell.length_b   1.000
_cell.length_c   1.000
_cell.angle_alpha   90.00
_cell.angle_beta   90.00
_cell.angle_gamma   90.00
#
_symmetry.space_group_name_H-M   'P 1'
#
loop_
_entity.id
_entity.type
_entity.pdbx_description
1 polymer ?
#
loop_
_entity_poly.entity_id
_entity_poly.type
_entity_poly.pdbx_seq_one_letter_code
_entity_poly.pdbx_strand_id
1 'polypeptide(L)'
;MVGRHATRRSPRYPSLLHRRLPTPKIICYGDHPETPHAPVSILMTRLPGKEIGQVFESLSVDAKATVLADLKTYLATIRQWKSPWGDARICSITGGPIRSIRVPNHIVGPYETSEKFHDYLLAPARKSSSFDSQEAFEESL
;
A
#
# COMPACT_ATOMS: atom_id res chain seq x y z
N MET A 1 39.28 6.09 2.95
CA MET A 1 39.21 4.62 2.98
C MET A 1 38.86 4.17 4.39
N VAL A 2 37.57 4.06 4.69
CA VAL A 2 37.05 3.34 5.87
C VAL A 2 35.79 2.65 5.40
N GLY A 3 35.93 1.43 4.92
CA GLY A 3 34.84 0.59 4.46
C GLY A 3 33.99 0.17 5.66
N ARG A 4 32.81 0.76 5.81
CA ARG A 4 31.80 0.20 6.70
C ARG A 4 31.16 -0.97 5.95
N HIS A 5 31.52 -2.17 6.38
CA HIS A 5 30.86 -3.41 6.00
C HIS A 5 29.35 -3.22 6.14
N ALA A 6 28.65 -3.18 5.01
CA ALA A 6 27.22 -3.45 4.97
C ALA A 6 27.05 -4.88 5.48
N THR A 7 26.72 -5.03 6.76
CA THR A 7 26.30 -6.29 7.33
C THR A 7 25.17 -6.81 6.48
N ARG A 8 25.46 -7.86 5.72
CA ARG A 8 24.60 -8.57 4.79
C ARG A 8 23.48 -9.28 5.55
N ARG A 9 22.62 -8.52 6.22
CA ARG A 9 21.33 -9.01 6.70
C ARG A 9 20.36 -8.85 5.54
N SER A 10 20.39 -9.83 4.63
CA SER A 10 19.23 -10.11 3.78
C SER A 10 18.02 -10.11 4.72
N PRO A 11 16.99 -9.28 4.49
CA PRO A 11 15.71 -9.53 5.11
C PRO A 11 15.36 -10.97 4.73
N ARG A 12 15.32 -11.86 5.72
CA ARG A 12 14.72 -13.18 5.51
C ARG A 12 13.24 -12.92 5.38
N TYR A 13 12.80 -12.60 4.17
CA TYR A 13 11.40 -12.74 3.83
C TYR A 13 11.07 -14.21 4.07
N PRO A 14 10.11 -14.52 4.96
CA PRO A 14 9.69 -15.89 5.15
C PRO A 14 9.34 -16.45 3.76
N SER A 15 10.05 -17.48 3.34
CA SER A 15 9.74 -18.25 2.14
C SER A 15 8.46 -19.05 2.41
N LEU A 16 7.35 -18.35 2.54
CA LEU A 16 6.02 -18.95 2.57
C LEU A 16 5.52 -18.97 1.13
N LEU A 17 5.86 -20.07 0.46
CA LEU A 17 5.23 -20.50 -0.77
C LEU A 17 3.74 -20.72 -0.48
N HIS A 18 2.93 -19.67 -0.65
CA HIS A 18 1.47 -19.76 -0.85
C HIS A 18 1.10 -18.94 -2.09
N ARG A 19 1.36 -19.61 -3.21
CA ARG A 19 0.99 -19.35 -4.61
C ARG A 19 -0.48 -18.92 -4.80
N ARG A 20 -0.81 -17.62 -4.71
CA ARG A 20 -2.15 -17.11 -5.10
C ARG A 20 -2.22 -15.75 -5.79
N LEU A 21 -1.21 -14.88 -5.64
CA LEU A 21 -1.21 -13.56 -6.27
C LEU A 21 -0.06 -13.45 -7.28
N PRO A 22 -0.32 -13.07 -8.54
CA PRO A 22 0.75 -12.78 -9.50
C PRO A 22 1.41 -11.47 -9.10
N THR A 23 2.52 -11.54 -8.37
CA THR A 23 3.32 -10.38 -7.96
C THR A 23 4.71 -10.43 -8.59
N PRO A 24 5.31 -9.28 -8.91
CA PRO A 24 6.67 -9.27 -9.40
C PRO A 24 7.67 -9.62 -8.27
N LYS A 25 8.71 -10.37 -8.59
CA LYS A 25 9.73 -10.82 -7.63
C LYS A 25 10.84 -9.78 -7.51
N ILE A 26 11.27 -9.48 -6.29
CA ILE A 26 12.42 -8.61 -6.05
C ILE A 26 13.70 -9.33 -6.48
N ILE A 27 14.51 -8.67 -7.33
CA ILE A 27 15.81 -9.15 -7.80
C ILE A 27 16.92 -8.50 -6.96
N CYS A 28 16.87 -7.17 -6.81
CA CYS A 28 17.80 -6.44 -5.95
C CYS A 28 17.21 -5.08 -5.52
N TYR A 29 17.88 -4.42 -4.58
CA TYR A 29 17.60 -3.05 -4.16
C TYR A 29 18.94 -2.31 -4.00
N GLY A 30 18.92 -0.97 -4.13
CA GLY A 30 20.12 -0.16 -4.00
C GLY A 30 19.81 1.27 -3.58
N ASP A 31 20.72 1.86 -2.82
CA ASP A 31 20.65 3.24 -2.35
C ASP A 31 21.31 4.21 -3.34
N HIS A 32 20.76 5.41 -3.43
CA HIS A 32 21.21 6.49 -4.31
C HIS A 32 21.32 7.80 -3.49
N PRO A 33 22.33 7.91 -2.60
CA PRO A 33 22.43 9.06 -1.70
C PRO A 33 22.55 10.40 -2.44
N GLU A 34 23.13 10.39 -3.64
CA GLU A 34 23.28 11.57 -4.51
C GLU A 34 21.98 11.95 -5.25
N THR A 35 20.89 11.18 -5.10
CA THR A 35 19.59 11.43 -5.75
C THR A 35 18.51 11.59 -4.68
N PRO A 36 18.42 12.75 -4.01
CA PRO A 36 17.53 12.95 -2.86
C PRO A 36 16.03 12.74 -3.19
N HIS A 37 15.63 12.90 -4.45
CA HIS A 37 14.25 12.70 -4.92
C HIS A 37 13.90 11.22 -5.15
N ALA A 38 14.90 10.35 -5.29
CA ALA A 38 14.76 8.91 -5.51
C ALA A 38 15.91 8.16 -4.80
N PRO A 39 15.96 8.20 -3.46
CA PRO A 39 17.13 7.76 -2.70
C PRO A 39 17.30 6.23 -2.67
N VAL A 40 16.33 5.47 -3.18
CA VAL A 40 16.35 4.01 -3.25
C VAL A 40 15.69 3.55 -4.54
N SER A 41 16.27 2.54 -5.20
CA SER A 41 15.63 1.80 -6.29
C SER A 41 15.44 0.33 -5.91
N ILE A 42 14.40 -0.27 -6.47
CA ILE A 42 14.13 -1.70 -6.37
C ILE A 42 14.04 -2.25 -7.79
N LEU A 43 14.84 -3.27 -8.11
CA LEU A 43 14.74 -4.03 -9.34
C LEU A 43 13.85 -5.24 -9.10
N MET A 44 12.85 -5.42 -9.97
CA MET A 44 11.87 -6.50 -9.87
C MET A 44 11.68 -7.19 -11.23
N THR A 45 11.24 -8.43 -11.25
CA THR A 45 10.84 -9.11 -12.50
C THR A 45 9.65 -8.39 -13.13
N ARG A 46 9.53 -8.39 -14.46
CA ARG A 46 8.32 -7.91 -15.12
C ARG A 46 7.20 -8.97 -15.06
N LEU A 47 5.98 -8.55 -14.73
CA LEU A 47 4.80 -9.38 -14.96
C LEU A 47 4.30 -9.16 -16.40
N PRO A 48 4.15 -10.21 -17.22
CA PRO A 48 3.55 -10.07 -18.53
C PRO A 48 2.06 -9.75 -18.40
N GLY A 49 1.57 -8.79 -19.17
CA GLY A 49 0.16 -8.42 -19.16
C GLY A 49 -0.08 -7.03 -19.74
N LYS A 50 -1.35 -6.62 -19.71
CA LYS A 50 -1.81 -5.27 -20.00
C LYS A 50 -2.52 -4.73 -18.77
N GLU A 51 -2.52 -3.41 -18.60
CA GLU A 51 -3.28 -2.78 -17.52
C GLU A 51 -4.77 -3.04 -17.74
N ILE A 52 -5.46 -3.49 -16.68
CA ILE A 52 -6.87 -3.84 -16.79
C ILE A 52 -7.72 -2.66 -17.26
N GLY A 53 -7.42 -1.43 -16.78
CA GLY A 53 -8.14 -0.22 -17.19
C GLY A 53 -8.07 0.09 -18.69
N GLN A 54 -7.06 -0.40 -19.40
CA GLN A 54 -6.93 -0.20 -20.85
C GLN A 54 -7.75 -1.19 -21.68
N VAL A 55 -8.08 -2.36 -21.11
CA VAL A 55 -8.71 -3.47 -21.85
C VAL A 55 -10.09 -3.84 -21.32
N PHE A 56 -10.45 -3.42 -20.10
CA PHE A 56 -11.62 -3.91 -19.38
C PHE A 56 -12.90 -3.80 -20.21
N GLU A 57 -13.15 -2.66 -20.85
CA GLU A 57 -14.39 -2.47 -21.61
C GLU A 57 -14.54 -3.40 -22.82
N SER A 58 -13.42 -3.79 -23.43
CA SER A 58 -13.38 -4.71 -24.57
C SER A 58 -13.51 -6.20 -24.19
N LEU A 59 -13.47 -6.52 -22.89
CA LEU A 59 -13.59 -7.91 -22.42
C LEU A 59 -15.02 -8.43 -22.62
N SER A 60 -15.12 -9.73 -22.90
CA SER A 60 -16.40 -10.44 -22.85
C SER A 60 -17.00 -10.42 -21.44
N VAL A 61 -18.31 -10.66 -21.34
CA VAL A 61 -19.01 -10.75 -20.05
C VAL A 61 -18.37 -11.79 -19.14
N ASP A 62 -18.04 -12.97 -19.68
CA ASP A 62 -17.39 -14.05 -18.94
C ASP A 62 -16.01 -13.64 -18.43
N ALA A 63 -15.20 -12.96 -19.26
CA ALA A 63 -13.89 -12.47 -18.86
C ALA A 63 -13.99 -11.39 -17.78
N LYS A 64 -14.96 -10.48 -17.87
CA LYS A 64 -15.25 -9.50 -16.80
C LYS A 64 -15.63 -10.22 -15.49
N ALA A 65 -16.46 -11.25 -15.57
CA ALA A 65 -16.84 -12.06 -14.40
C ALA A 65 -15.62 -12.76 -13.76
N THR A 66 -14.72 -13.33 -14.56
CA THR A 66 -13.45 -13.91 -14.06
C THR A 66 -12.59 -12.86 -13.37
N VAL A 67 -12.40 -11.68 -13.97
CA VAL A 67 -11.60 -10.59 -13.37
C VAL A 67 -12.16 -10.20 -12.00
N LEU A 68 -13.48 -10.05 -11.88
CA LEU A 68 -14.13 -9.72 -10.61
C LEU A 68 -13.94 -10.83 -9.56
N ALA A 69 -14.07 -12.10 -9.96
CA ALA A 69 -13.85 -13.24 -9.08
C ALA A 69 -12.40 -13.32 -8.56
N ASP A 70 -11.43 -13.06 -9.44
CA ASP A 70 -10.01 -13.06 -9.08
C ASP A 70 -9.68 -11.89 -8.15
N LEU A 71 -10.12 -10.66 -8.47
CA LEU A 71 -9.93 -9.49 -7.60
C LEU A 71 -10.55 -9.70 -6.22
N LYS A 72 -11.73 -10.32 -6.14
CA LYS A 72 -12.37 -10.67 -4.87
C LYS A 72 -11.52 -11.65 -4.08
N THR A 73 -11.03 -12.71 -4.73
CA THR A 73 -10.13 -13.70 -4.12
C THR A 73 -8.84 -13.06 -3.60
N TYR A 74 -8.26 -12.16 -4.38
CA TYR A 74 -7.03 -11.45 -4.03
C TYR A 74 -7.21 -10.56 -2.80
N LEU A 75 -8.26 -9.74 -2.79
CA LEU A 75 -8.56 -8.88 -1.64
C LEU A 75 -8.88 -9.70 -0.38
N ALA A 76 -9.65 -10.78 -0.52
CA ALA A 76 -9.94 -11.67 0.60
C ALA A 76 -8.66 -12.30 1.18
N THR A 77 -7.72 -12.69 0.32
CA THR A 77 -6.43 -13.26 0.73
C THR A 77 -5.57 -12.22 1.45
N ILE A 78 -5.41 -11.02 0.87
CA ILE A 78 -4.57 -9.96 1.44
C ILE A 78 -5.11 -9.50 2.80
N ARG A 79 -6.43 -9.40 2.95
CA ARG A 79 -7.08 -9.00 4.21
C ARG A 79 -6.90 -9.99 5.35
N GLN A 80 -6.51 -11.24 5.06
CA GLN A 80 -6.21 -12.24 6.09
C GLN A 80 -4.79 -12.11 6.65
N TRP A 81 -3.92 -11.33 6.02
CA TRP A 81 -2.54 -11.17 6.49
C TRP A 81 -2.49 -10.43 7.82
N LYS A 82 -1.82 -11.04 8.78
CA LYS A 82 -1.61 -10.46 10.11
C LYS A 82 -0.45 -9.48 10.08
N SER A 83 -0.71 -8.29 10.59
CA SER A 83 0.32 -7.29 10.84
C SER A 83 1.20 -7.75 12.01
N PRO A 84 2.54 -7.67 11.90
CA PRO A 84 3.42 -7.94 13.03
C PRO A 84 3.32 -6.86 14.13
N TRP A 85 2.61 -5.76 13.88
CA TRP A 85 2.37 -4.68 14.85
C TRP A 85 1.00 -4.73 15.53
N GLY A 86 0.31 -5.88 15.44
CA GLY A 86 -1.03 -6.08 15.99
C GLY A 86 -2.15 -5.75 15.00
N ASP A 87 -3.37 -6.18 15.33
CA ASP A 87 -4.52 -6.11 14.44
C ASP A 87 -5.13 -4.70 14.31
N ALA A 88 -4.95 -3.83 15.31
CA ALA A 88 -5.56 -2.51 15.34
C ALA A 88 -4.68 -1.39 14.77
N ARG A 89 -3.35 -1.54 14.85
CA ARG A 89 -2.38 -0.48 14.56
C ARG A 89 -2.21 -0.28 13.05
N ILE A 90 -2.43 0.95 12.60
CA ILE A 90 -2.21 1.39 11.21
C ILE A 90 -0.84 2.05 11.09
N CYS A 91 0.09 1.39 10.38
CA CYS A 91 1.47 1.83 10.25
C CYS A 91 2.15 1.30 8.98
N SER A 92 3.37 1.77 8.70
CA SER A 92 4.20 1.25 7.62
C SER A 92 4.75 -0.14 7.92
N ILE A 93 5.43 -0.76 6.95
CA ILE A 93 6.10 -2.06 7.11
C ILE A 93 7.24 -2.07 8.16
N THR A 94 7.55 -0.92 8.77
CA THR A 94 8.55 -0.82 9.85
C THR A 94 7.91 -0.51 11.20
N GLY A 95 6.57 -0.41 11.27
CA GLY A 95 5.85 0.01 12.48
C GLY A 95 5.76 1.53 12.69
N GLY A 96 6.52 2.30 11.89
CA GLY A 96 6.53 3.76 11.90
C GLY A 96 5.50 4.41 10.96
N PRO A 97 5.60 5.74 10.72
CA PRO A 97 4.69 6.49 9.86
C PRO A 97 4.60 5.95 8.43
N ILE A 98 3.43 6.06 7.82
CA ILE A 98 3.20 5.73 6.41
C ILE A 98 3.62 6.92 5.57
N ARG A 99 4.45 6.68 4.55
CA ARG A 99 4.74 7.66 3.49
C ARG A 99 3.78 7.45 2.32
N SER A 100 3.05 8.48 1.93
CA SER A 100 2.09 8.40 0.82
C SER A 100 1.88 9.77 0.20
N ILE A 101 1.88 9.87 -1.12
CA ILE A 101 1.57 11.14 -1.79
C ILE A 101 0.15 11.63 -1.54
N ARG A 102 -0.75 10.73 -1.10
CA ARG A 102 -2.19 10.98 -0.92
C ARG A 102 -2.54 11.63 0.42
N VAL A 103 -1.56 11.96 1.27
CA VAL A 103 -1.79 12.62 2.56
C VAL A 103 -0.99 13.92 2.65
N PRO A 104 -1.46 14.93 3.41
CA PRO A 104 -0.72 16.16 3.65
C PRO A 104 0.71 15.89 4.13
N ASN A 105 1.68 16.65 3.60
CA ASN A 105 3.12 16.49 3.90
C ASN A 105 3.69 15.08 3.63
N HIS A 106 2.95 14.26 2.87
CA HIS A 106 3.31 12.91 2.46
C HIS A 106 3.60 11.90 3.58
N ILE A 107 3.22 12.21 4.83
CA ILE A 107 3.50 11.39 6.02
C ILE A 107 2.26 11.36 6.91
N VAL A 108 1.88 10.17 7.39
CA VAL A 108 0.71 9.97 8.26
C VAL A 108 0.96 8.86 9.28
N GLY A 109 0.46 9.03 10.51
CA GLY A 109 0.56 8.04 11.58
C GLY A 109 1.97 7.84 12.16
N PRO A 110 2.27 6.69 12.80
CA PRO A 110 1.37 5.54 12.98
C PRO A 110 0.19 5.84 13.91
N TYR A 111 -0.89 5.07 13.81
CA TYR A 111 -2.06 5.17 14.69
C TYR A 111 -2.34 3.83 15.35
N GLU A 112 -2.69 3.83 16.64
CA GLU A 112 -2.99 2.59 17.37
C GLU A 112 -4.35 1.98 17.00
N THR A 113 -5.25 2.77 16.42
CA THR A 113 -6.59 2.31 16.02
C THR A 113 -7.02 2.90 14.68
N SER A 114 -7.96 2.24 14.01
CA SER A 114 -8.57 2.69 12.76
C SER A 114 -9.29 4.03 12.91
N GLU A 115 -9.94 4.26 14.05
CA GLU A 115 -10.75 5.47 14.29
C GLU A 115 -9.87 6.71 14.25
N LYS A 116 -8.72 6.69 14.95
CA LYS A 116 -7.77 7.81 14.95
C LYS A 116 -7.19 8.09 13.55
N PHE A 117 -6.95 7.04 12.77
CA PHE A 117 -6.49 7.18 11.40
C PHE A 117 -7.56 7.82 10.50
N HIS A 118 -8.80 7.36 10.61
CA HIS A 118 -9.92 7.93 9.86
C HIS A 118 -10.23 9.37 10.27
N ASP A 119 -10.22 9.68 11.57
CA ASP A 119 -10.39 11.04 12.06
C ASP A 119 -9.36 12.01 11.45
N TYR A 120 -8.10 11.58 11.33
CA TYR A 120 -7.07 12.37 10.64
C TYR A 120 -7.39 12.56 9.14
N LEU A 121 -7.78 11.50 8.43
CA LEU A 121 -8.08 11.57 6.99
C LEU A 121 -9.33 12.41 6.69
N LEU A 122 -10.31 12.40 7.59
CA LEU A 122 -11.57 13.13 7.45
C LEU A 122 -11.50 14.56 7.99
N ALA A 123 -10.50 14.89 8.83
CA ALA A 123 -10.34 16.23 9.41
C ALA A 123 -10.33 17.38 8.38
N PRO A 124 -9.71 17.25 7.19
CA PRO A 124 -9.79 18.29 6.18
C PRO A 124 -11.21 18.51 5.64
N ALA A 125 -11.98 17.43 5.45
CA ALA A 125 -13.36 17.51 4.96
C ALA A 125 -14.31 18.10 6.02
N ARG A 126 -14.17 17.67 7.29
CA ARG A 126 -14.93 18.24 8.44
C ARG A 126 -14.77 19.75 8.60
N LYS A 127 -13.60 20.28 8.23
CA LYS A 127 -13.26 21.71 8.32
C LYS A 127 -13.42 22.46 7.00
N SER A 128 -13.85 21.77 5.94
CA SER A 128 -14.04 22.38 4.63
C SER A 128 -15.38 23.10 4.59
N SER A 129 -15.47 24.14 3.75
CA SER A 129 -16.75 24.80 3.43
C SER A 129 -17.65 23.97 2.50
N SER A 130 -17.30 22.71 2.23
CA SER A 130 -18.06 21.82 1.35
C SER A 130 -19.32 21.27 2.02
N PHE A 131 -19.46 21.43 3.33
CA PHE A 131 -20.62 21.02 4.12
C PHE A 131 -21.15 22.21 4.90
N ASP A 132 -22.48 22.37 4.90
CA ASP A 132 -23.15 23.49 5.57
C ASP A 132 -23.15 23.35 7.11
N SER A 133 -22.99 22.12 7.61
CA SER A 133 -22.86 21.82 9.03
C SER A 133 -22.10 20.51 9.30
N GLN A 134 -21.76 20.27 10.57
CA GLN A 134 -21.12 19.02 10.99
C GLN A 134 -22.07 17.82 10.84
N GLU A 135 -23.37 18.02 11.07
CA GLU A 135 -24.40 16.98 10.90
C GLU A 135 -24.53 16.58 9.43
N ALA A 136 -24.52 17.54 8.50
CA ALA A 136 -24.56 17.27 7.07
C ALA A 136 -23.32 16.48 6.59
N PHE A 137 -22.15 16.75 7.20
CA PHE A 137 -20.95 15.95 6.96
C PHE A 137 -21.11 14.51 7.47
N GLU A 138 -21.62 14.33 8.69
CA GLU A 138 -21.79 13.02 9.31
C GLU A 138 -22.83 12.15 8.60
N GLU A 139 -23.90 12.74 8.04
CA GLU A 139 -24.89 12.03 7.22
C GLU A 139 -24.30 11.47 5.92
N SER A 140 -23.19 12.05 5.43
CA SER A 140 -22.55 11.65 4.16
C SER A 140 -21.51 10.52 4.28
N LEU A 141 -21.14 10.12 5.51
CA LEU A 141 -20.14 9.09 5.79
C LEU A 141 -20.68 7.66 5.60
#